data_AF-A0A5S4GMQ5-F1
#
_entry.id   AF-A0A5S4GMQ5-F1
#
_cell.length_a   1.000
_cell.length_b   1.000
_cell.length_c   1.000
_cell.angle_alpha   90.00
_cell.angle_beta   90.00
_cell.angle_gamma   90.00
#
_symmetry.space_group_name_H-M   'P 1'
#
loop_
_entity.id
_entity.type
_entity.pdbx_description
1 polymer ?
#
loop_
_entity_poly.entity_id
_entity_poly.type
_entity_poly.pdbx_seq_one_letter_code
_entity_poly.pdbx_strand_id
1 'polypeptide(L)'
;MALLLPVTPAHAAYGPDQPVSLTVTSNAGPSIMLAQLTGTLAFDDGNTKFKYSLRLCWGSGSYPMPNFYVSVNGSSVFYPSQTGTTTAPAGCQLYLFLYDGEYTHSTTLANVTLYVTGGWFYPGNTYNSRTKSVTYDNPYN
;
A
#
# COMPACT_ATOMS: atom_id res chain seq x y z
N MET A 1 -0.01 26.00 -45.20
CA MET A 1 -0.11 24.54 -44.98
C MET A 1 0.59 24.26 -43.66
N ALA A 2 -0.18 24.12 -42.57
CA ALA A 2 0.38 23.96 -41.23
C ALA A 2 0.57 22.47 -40.93
N LEU A 3 1.81 22.07 -40.63
CA LEU A 3 2.12 20.73 -40.16
C LEU A 3 1.65 20.59 -38.71
N LEU A 4 0.58 19.81 -38.49
CA LEU A 4 0.19 19.32 -37.18
C LEU A 4 1.23 18.26 -36.76
N LEU A 5 2.19 18.66 -35.93
CA LEU A 5 3.07 17.70 -35.26
C LEU A 5 2.21 16.81 -34.35
N PRO A 6 2.43 15.49 -34.33
CA PRO A 6 1.76 14.62 -33.38
C PRO A 6 2.18 15.04 -31.97
N VAL A 7 1.21 15.47 -31.16
CA VAL A 7 1.40 15.62 -29.72
C VAL A 7 1.62 14.22 -29.17
N THR A 8 2.87 13.81 -29.01
CA THR A 8 3.18 12.63 -28.21
C THR A 8 2.59 12.89 -26.82
N PRO A 9 1.83 11.95 -26.23
CA PRO A 9 1.27 12.16 -24.90
C PRO A 9 2.44 12.52 -23.98
N ALA A 10 2.31 13.64 -23.26
CA ALA A 10 3.24 13.96 -22.20
C ALA A 10 3.24 12.75 -21.26
N HIS A 11 4.35 11.99 -21.25
CA HIS A 11 4.54 10.96 -20.24
C HIS A 11 4.49 11.70 -18.91
N ALA A 12 3.39 11.52 -18.20
CA ALA A 12 3.15 12.19 -16.96
C ALA A 12 4.30 11.81 -16.01
N ALA A 13 5.00 12.84 -15.53
CA ALA A 13 6.28 12.67 -14.89
C ALA A 13 6.02 12.42 -13.41
N TYR A 14 6.19 11.18 -12.98
CA TYR A 14 6.11 10.84 -11.58
C TYR A 14 7.13 11.65 -10.77
N GLY A 15 6.66 12.17 -9.64
CA GLY A 15 7.49 12.80 -8.63
C GLY A 15 8.44 11.83 -7.93
N PRO A 16 9.19 12.34 -6.93
CA PRO A 16 10.08 11.50 -6.14
C PRO A 16 9.27 10.42 -5.38
N ASP A 17 9.88 9.24 -5.26
CA ASP A 17 9.31 8.13 -4.49
C ASP A 17 9.22 8.51 -3.00
N GLN A 18 8.01 8.43 -2.44
CA GLN A 18 7.74 8.55 -1.02
C GLN A 18 7.87 7.18 -0.36
N PRO A 19 8.69 7.03 0.70
CA PRO A 19 8.87 5.74 1.36
C PRO A 19 7.62 5.32 2.13
N VAL A 20 7.24 4.06 1.95
CA VAL A 20 6.18 3.40 2.70
C VAL A 20 6.79 2.49 3.76
N SER A 21 6.36 2.70 5.00
CA SER A 21 6.70 1.84 6.14
C SER A 21 5.57 1.88 7.17
N LEU A 22 4.80 0.79 7.21
CA LEU A 22 3.67 0.63 8.12
C LEU A 22 3.76 -0.74 8.79
N THR A 23 4.02 -0.73 10.10
CA THR A 23 4.01 -1.95 10.93
C THR A 23 2.79 -1.97 11.84
N VAL A 24 2.02 -3.06 11.77
CA VAL A 24 0.91 -3.40 12.65
C VAL A 24 1.42 -4.36 13.72
N THR A 25 1.24 -4.01 14.99
CA THR A 25 1.60 -4.85 16.14
C THR A 25 0.38 -5.15 17.00
N SER A 26 0.40 -6.26 17.74
CA SER A 26 -0.64 -6.55 18.74
C SER A 26 -0.72 -5.43 19.78
N ASN A 27 -1.91 -5.17 20.31
CA ASN A 27 -2.16 -4.20 21.39
C ASN A 27 -2.55 -4.87 22.71
N ALA A 28 -2.57 -6.21 22.75
CA ALA A 28 -2.84 -7.01 23.92
C ALA A 28 -2.04 -8.32 23.86
N GLY A 29 -1.58 -8.78 25.02
CA GLY A 29 -0.73 -9.98 25.12
C GLY A 29 0.71 -9.74 24.68
N PRO A 30 1.44 -10.77 24.23
CA PRO A 30 2.79 -10.64 23.70
C PRO A 30 2.84 -9.64 22.54
N SER A 31 3.82 -8.73 22.56
CA SER A 31 4.06 -7.80 21.46
C SER A 31 4.60 -8.57 20.26
N ILE A 32 3.75 -8.79 19.27
CA ILE A 32 4.10 -9.48 18.02
C ILE A 32 3.80 -8.58 16.82
N MET A 33 4.61 -8.72 15.78
CA MET A 33 4.31 -8.11 14.49
C MET A 33 3.14 -8.87 13.85
N LEU A 34 2.07 -8.16 13.53
CA LEU A 34 0.89 -8.70 12.87
C LEU A 34 0.97 -8.55 11.36
N ALA A 35 1.49 -7.43 10.88
CA ALA A 35 1.68 -7.18 9.46
C ALA A 35 2.70 -6.06 9.28
N GLN A 36 3.42 -6.08 8.17
CA GLN A 36 4.29 -5.00 7.76
C GLN A 36 4.11 -4.75 6.25
N LEU A 37 3.81 -3.50 5.91
CA LEU A 37 3.79 -3.00 4.54
C LEU A 37 4.96 -2.05 4.35
N THR A 38 5.80 -2.33 3.37
CA THR A 38 6.95 -1.50 3.00
C THR A 38 6.99 -1.25 1.51
N GLY A 39 7.70 -0.22 1.06
CA GLY A 39 7.89 0.03 -0.36
C GLY A 39 7.94 1.51 -0.68
N THR A 40 7.43 1.87 -1.86
CA THR A 40 7.36 3.25 -2.32
C THR A 40 6.02 3.57 -2.98
N LEU A 41 5.67 4.85 -2.93
CA LEU A 41 4.55 5.44 -3.64
C LEU A 41 5.03 6.73 -4.30
N ALA A 42 4.61 7.01 -5.53
CA ALA A 42 4.90 8.29 -6.17
C ALA A 42 3.67 8.81 -6.90
N PHE A 43 3.41 10.10 -6.71
CA PHE A 43 2.35 10.81 -7.39
C PHE A 43 2.79 11.29 -8.76
N ASP A 44 1.84 11.32 -9.66
CA ASP A 44 2.00 11.89 -10.98
C ASP A 44 1.78 13.41 -10.95
N ASP A 45 2.55 14.17 -11.74
CA ASP A 45 2.44 15.63 -11.84
C ASP A 45 1.10 16.10 -12.44
N GLY A 46 0.37 15.22 -13.13
CA GLY A 46 -0.99 15.44 -13.60
C GLY A 46 -2.08 15.29 -12.53
N ASN A 47 -1.72 15.07 -11.26
CA ASN A 47 -2.63 14.99 -10.11
C ASN A 47 -3.75 13.96 -10.18
N THR A 48 -3.71 13.01 -11.12
CA THR A 48 -4.79 12.03 -11.29
C THR A 48 -4.30 10.60 -11.18
N LYS A 49 -2.98 10.39 -11.08
CA LYS A 49 -2.37 9.07 -10.99
C LYS A 49 -1.39 8.97 -9.83
N PHE A 50 -1.17 7.75 -9.39
CA PHE A 50 -0.01 7.39 -8.60
C PHE A 50 0.48 6.00 -8.99
N LYS A 51 1.77 5.76 -8.83
CA LYS A 51 2.39 4.43 -8.93
C LYS A 51 2.79 3.95 -7.55
N TYR A 52 2.83 2.63 -7.38
CA TYR A 52 3.22 1.99 -6.12
C TYR A 52 4.04 0.73 -6.38
N SER A 53 5.03 0.50 -5.52
CA SER A 53 5.77 -0.76 -5.43
C SER A 53 5.83 -1.13 -3.96
N LEU A 54 4.92 -2.01 -3.55
CA LEU A 54 4.65 -2.34 -2.15
C LEU A 54 4.88 -3.82 -1.88
N ARG A 55 5.27 -4.10 -0.65
CA ARG A 55 5.59 -5.44 -0.17
C ARG A 55 4.92 -5.64 1.18
N LEU A 56 4.07 -6.64 1.26
CA LEU A 56 3.37 -7.02 2.48
C LEU A 56 3.95 -8.33 3.02
N CYS A 57 4.23 -8.35 4.31
CA CYS A 57 4.45 -9.59 5.04
C CYS A 57 3.66 -9.56 6.35
N TRP A 58 3.54 -10.71 7.02
CA TRP A 58 3.05 -10.76 8.41
C TRP A 58 3.90 -11.63 9.30
N GLY A 59 3.85 -11.39 10.60
CA GLY A 59 4.71 -12.09 11.55
C GLY A 59 4.33 -13.55 11.75
N SER A 60 5.31 -14.37 12.14
CA SER A 60 5.14 -15.83 12.27
C SER A 60 4.04 -16.30 13.22
N GLY A 61 3.68 -15.48 14.21
CA GLY A 61 2.57 -15.73 15.15
C GLY A 61 1.25 -15.04 14.80
N SER A 62 1.17 -14.38 13.64
CA SER A 62 -0.03 -13.69 13.18
C SER A 62 -0.82 -14.57 12.22
N TYR A 63 -2.13 -14.62 12.44
CA TYR A 63 -3.08 -15.34 11.60
C TYR A 63 -4.48 -14.71 11.76
N PRO A 64 -5.31 -14.66 10.71
CA PRO A 64 -5.08 -15.13 9.34
C PRO A 64 -4.18 -14.19 8.52
N MET A 65 -4.03 -14.49 7.23
CA MET A 65 -3.40 -13.60 6.27
C MET A 65 -3.94 -12.17 6.41
N PRO A 66 -3.08 -11.13 6.45
CA PRO A 66 -3.50 -9.75 6.56
C PRO A 66 -4.34 -9.30 5.36
N ASN A 67 -5.18 -8.30 5.63
CA ASN A 67 -5.86 -7.55 4.59
C ASN A 67 -5.11 -6.25 4.30
N PHE A 68 -4.97 -5.90 3.03
CA PHE A 68 -4.37 -4.65 2.55
C PHE A 68 -5.29 -4.02 1.50
N TYR A 69 -5.61 -2.74 1.70
CA TYR A 69 -6.36 -1.95 0.74
C TYR A 69 -5.93 -0.49 0.78
N VAL A 70 -6.34 0.25 -0.25
CA VAL A 70 -5.99 1.65 -0.44
C VAL A 70 -7.26 2.48 -0.56
N SER A 71 -7.32 3.60 0.16
CA SER A 71 -8.33 4.63 -0.02
C SER A 71 -7.71 5.83 -0.72
N VAL A 72 -8.41 6.37 -1.71
CA VAL A 72 -8.01 7.57 -2.45
C VAL A 72 -9.02 8.67 -2.15
N ASN A 73 -8.54 9.83 -1.72
CA ASN A 73 -9.34 10.96 -1.26
C ASN A 73 -10.34 10.63 -0.13
N GLY A 74 -10.09 9.54 0.61
CA GLY A 74 -10.96 9.09 1.70
C GLY A 74 -12.27 8.41 1.27
N SER A 75 -12.57 8.27 -0.02
CA SER A 75 -13.85 7.74 -0.51
C SER A 75 -13.73 6.60 -1.52
N SER A 76 -12.76 6.68 -2.43
CA SER A 76 -12.52 5.65 -3.46
C SER A 76 -11.63 4.55 -2.90
N VAL A 77 -12.17 3.35 -2.71
CA VAL A 77 -11.40 2.19 -2.22
C VAL A 77 -11.02 1.28 -3.39
N PHE A 78 -9.78 0.81 -3.42
CA PHE A 78 -9.38 -0.29 -4.26
C PHE A 78 -8.43 -1.26 -3.54
N TYR A 79 -8.36 -2.47 -4.07
CA TYR A 79 -7.54 -3.56 -3.55
C TYR A 79 -6.42 -3.83 -4.56
N PRO A 80 -5.15 -3.46 -4.25
CA PRO A 80 -4.03 -3.76 -5.12
C PRO A 80 -3.95 -5.25 -5.43
N SER A 81 -3.79 -5.58 -6.71
CA SER A 81 -3.61 -6.97 -7.12
C SER A 81 -2.20 -7.43 -6.79
N GLN A 82 -2.07 -8.60 -6.18
CA GLN A 82 -0.78 -9.19 -5.92
C GLN A 82 -0.11 -9.54 -7.26
N THR A 83 1.11 -9.05 -7.47
CA THR A 83 1.91 -9.26 -8.68
C THR A 83 2.84 -10.46 -8.58
N GLY A 84 3.17 -10.88 -7.35
CA GLY A 84 4.01 -12.05 -7.13
C GLY A 84 4.31 -12.31 -5.65
N THR A 85 5.26 -13.21 -5.42
CA THR A 85 5.82 -13.50 -4.10
C THR A 85 7.32 -13.64 -4.17
N THR A 86 8.01 -13.31 -3.08
CA THR A 86 9.45 -13.62 -2.90
C THR A 86 9.70 -14.18 -1.50
N THR A 87 10.92 -14.67 -1.27
CA THR A 87 11.33 -15.20 0.04
C THR A 87 11.23 -14.12 1.10
N ALA A 88 10.53 -14.43 2.19
CA ALA A 88 10.36 -13.53 3.32
C ALA A 88 11.67 -13.37 4.12
N PRO A 89 11.97 -12.16 4.62
CA PRO A 89 13.06 -11.96 5.57
C PRO A 89 12.68 -12.56 6.94
N ALA A 90 13.68 -12.68 7.81
CA ALA A 90 13.47 -13.11 9.18
C ALA A 90 12.42 -12.23 9.89
N GLY A 91 11.49 -12.87 10.59
CA GLY A 91 10.39 -12.20 11.30
C GLY A 91 9.07 -12.15 10.53
N CYS A 92 9.07 -12.41 9.23
CA CYS A 92 7.87 -12.58 8.41
C CYS A 92 7.55 -14.08 8.21
N GLN A 93 6.28 -14.43 7.98
CA GLN A 93 5.87 -15.73 7.48
C GLN A 93 6.36 -15.93 6.04
N LEU A 94 6.65 -17.19 5.72
CA LEU A 94 7.10 -17.81 4.45
C LEU A 94 7.32 -16.93 3.20
N TYR A 95 6.41 -16.00 2.88
CA TYR A 95 6.46 -15.17 1.67
C TYR A 95 6.29 -13.68 1.95
N LEU A 96 7.02 -12.87 1.18
CA LEU A 96 6.71 -11.47 0.93
C LEU A 96 5.79 -11.37 -0.28
N PHE A 97 4.64 -10.74 -0.10
CA PHE A 97 3.63 -10.52 -1.14
C PHE A 97 3.92 -9.21 -1.82
N LEU A 98 4.09 -9.24 -3.14
CA LEU A 98 4.46 -8.08 -3.95
C LEU A 98 3.21 -7.46 -4.59
N TYR A 99 3.15 -6.14 -4.59
CA TYR A 99 2.07 -5.34 -5.17
C TYR A 99 2.70 -4.18 -5.93
N ASP A 100 2.78 -4.31 -7.24
CA ASP A 100 3.35 -3.30 -8.11
C ASP A 100 2.29 -2.85 -9.12
N GLY A 101 2.13 -1.56 -9.29
CA GLY A 101 1.14 -1.06 -10.24
C GLY A 101 0.96 0.44 -10.24
N GLU A 102 -0.02 0.85 -11.03
CA GLU A 102 -0.47 2.23 -11.12
C GLU A 102 -1.97 2.29 -10.88
N TYR A 103 -2.43 3.41 -10.35
CA TYR A 103 -3.84 3.71 -10.22
C TYR A 103 -4.12 5.07 -10.84
N THR A 104 -5.21 5.15 -11.62
CA THR A 104 -5.72 6.38 -12.22
C THR A 104 -7.08 6.70 -11.61
N HIS A 105 -7.20 7.87 -10.99
CA HIS A 105 -8.47 8.43 -10.55
C HIS A 105 -9.09 9.27 -11.67
N SER A 106 -10.41 9.24 -11.78
CA SER A 106 -11.19 10.11 -12.68
C SER A 106 -11.10 11.62 -12.39
N THR A 107 -10.62 12.02 -11.22
CA THR A 107 -10.55 13.40 -10.75
C THR A 107 -9.23 13.65 -10.06
N THR A 108 -9.01 14.89 -9.62
CA THR A 108 -7.87 15.26 -8.78
C THR A 108 -7.73 14.31 -7.60
N LEU A 109 -6.51 13.83 -7.43
CA LEU A 109 -6.05 12.96 -6.37
C LEU A 109 -5.38 13.85 -5.33
N ALA A 110 -6.09 14.08 -4.22
CA ALA A 110 -5.63 14.86 -3.08
C ALA A 110 -4.68 14.06 -2.17
N ASN A 111 -5.05 12.81 -1.85
CA ASN A 111 -4.25 11.94 -0.99
C ASN A 111 -4.54 10.46 -1.22
N VAL A 112 -3.61 9.63 -0.74
CA VAL A 112 -3.74 8.17 -0.66
C VAL A 112 -3.53 7.73 0.77
N THR A 113 -4.46 6.92 1.29
CA THR A 113 -4.32 6.26 2.59
C THR A 113 -4.19 4.76 2.40
N LEU A 114 -3.09 4.19 2.87
CA LEU A 114 -2.83 2.75 2.86
C LEU A 114 -3.34 2.16 4.18
N TYR A 115 -4.14 1.10 4.12
CA TYR A 115 -4.69 0.41 5.29
C TYR A 115 -4.22 -1.03 5.33
N VAL A 116 -3.71 -1.46 6.49
CA VAL A 116 -3.26 -2.83 6.71
C VAL A 116 -3.89 -3.36 7.98
N THR A 117 -4.48 -4.55 7.89
CA THR A 117 -5.13 -5.24 9.01
C THR A 117 -4.46 -6.58 9.25
N GLY A 118 -3.97 -6.83 10.46
CA GLY A 118 -3.41 -8.11 10.88
C GLY A 118 -4.19 -8.71 12.06
N GLY A 119 -4.18 -10.04 12.16
CA GLY A 119 -4.92 -10.80 13.17
C GLY A 119 -4.03 -11.62 14.11
N TRP A 120 -4.51 -11.88 15.32
CA TRP A 120 -3.86 -12.79 16.27
C TRP A 120 -4.87 -13.43 17.23
N PHE A 121 -4.44 -14.47 17.93
CA PHE A 121 -5.24 -15.15 18.95
C PHE A 121 -4.70 -14.83 20.34
N TYR A 122 -5.48 -14.12 21.16
CA TYR A 122 -5.17 -13.82 22.56
C TYR A 122 -6.36 -13.17 23.29
N PRO A 123 -6.68 -13.53 24.55
CA PRO A 123 -6.16 -14.66 25.30
C PRO A 123 -6.73 -16.00 24.78
N GLY A 124 -5.91 -17.05 24.81
CA GLY A 124 -6.28 -18.37 24.29
C GLY A 124 -6.62 -18.33 22.80
N ASN A 125 -7.76 -18.92 22.43
CA ASN A 125 -8.23 -19.01 21.04
C ASN A 125 -9.15 -17.84 20.64
N THR A 126 -9.14 -16.74 21.38
CA THR A 126 -9.95 -15.55 21.05
C THR A 126 -9.29 -14.78 19.91
N TYR A 127 -9.96 -14.71 18.77
CA TYR A 127 -9.47 -13.94 17.62
C TYR A 127 -9.58 -12.43 17.88
N ASN A 128 -8.50 -11.72 17.56
CA ASN A 128 -8.44 -10.26 17.57
C ASN A 128 -7.81 -9.79 16.26
N SER A 129 -8.14 -8.56 15.88
CA SER A 129 -7.56 -7.91 14.70
C SER A 129 -7.27 -6.46 14.99
N ARG A 130 -6.27 -5.92 14.29
CA ARG A 130 -5.93 -4.51 14.36
C ARG A 130 -5.63 -3.98 12.98
N THR A 131 -6.20 -2.82 12.68
CA THR A 131 -5.90 -2.05 11.48
C THR A 131 -5.00 -0.86 11.84
N LYS A 132 -4.01 -0.57 11.00
CA LYS A 132 -3.33 0.72 10.99
C LYS A 132 -3.34 1.28 9.58
N SER A 133 -3.14 2.58 9.49
CA SER A 133 -3.01 3.28 8.22
C SER A 133 -1.91 4.32 8.23
N VAL A 134 -1.53 4.74 7.03
CA VAL A 134 -0.66 5.89 6.78
C VAL A 134 -1.21 6.63 5.56
N THR A 135 -1.23 7.96 5.63
CA THR A 135 -1.70 8.84 4.56
C THR A 135 -0.53 9.57 3.91
N TYR A 136 -0.59 9.66 2.59
CA TYR A 136 0.33 10.40 1.75
C TYR A 136 -0.46 11.46 1.00
N ASP A 137 -0.17 12.73 1.28
CA ASP A 137 -0.72 13.85 0.54
C ASP A 137 0.00 13.98 -0.80
N ASN A 138 -0.77 14.23 -1.86
CA ASN A 138 -0.20 14.46 -3.18
C ASN A 138 0.42 15.87 -3.21
N PRO A 139 1.75 15.99 -3.42
CA PRO A 139 2.49 17.25 -3.30
C PRO A 139 2.24 18.24 -4.44
N TYR A 140 1.49 17.84 -5.46
CA TYR A 140 1.21 18.62 -6.66
C TYR A 140 -0.16 19.33 -6.61
N ASN A 141 -0.92 19.19 -5.51
CA ASN A 141 -2.15 19.96 -5.28
C ASN A 141 -1.89 21.39 -4.80
#